data_AF-A0A923EAQ2-F1
#
_entry.id   AF-A0A923EAQ2-F1
#
_cell.length_a   1.000
_cell.length_b   1.000
_cell.length_c   1.000
_cell.angle_alpha   90.00
_cell.angle_beta   90.00
_cell.angle_gamma   90.00
#
_symmetry.space_group_name_H-M   'P 1'
#
loop_
_entity.id
_entity.type
_entity.pdbx_description
1 polymer ?
#
loop_
_entity_poly.entity_id
_entity_poly.type
_entity_poly.pdbx_seq_one_letter_code
_entity_poly.pdbx_strand_id
1 'polypeptide(L)'
;MYGESHNIKEILNVDLIETLPNILSKSHGISIGNVHKGLFKLSDIGLSKLFIHSNKGPYVFIKFENNTYMIINFRNTNNTYTLFNRLLRYINK
;
A
#
# COMPACT_ATOMS: atom_id res chain seq x y z
N MET A 1 14.32 8.69 8.78
CA MET A 1 14.36 8.87 7.31
C MET A 1 14.62 7.51 6.71
N TYR A 2 13.60 6.85 6.15
CA TYR A 2 13.76 5.61 5.37
C TYR A 2 12.82 5.74 4.18
N GLY A 3 13.39 5.86 2.98
CA GLY A 3 12.67 5.75 1.72
C GLY A 3 12.88 4.34 1.17
N GLU A 4 11.88 3.83 0.45
CA GLU A 4 11.94 2.55 -0.22
C GLU A 4 11.83 2.77 -1.73
N SER A 5 12.66 2.08 -2.49
CA SER A 5 12.71 2.18 -3.96
C SER A 5 12.20 0.88 -4.57
N HIS A 6 11.21 0.99 -5.45
CA HIS A 6 10.70 -0.11 -6.26
C HIS A 6 10.77 0.27 -7.73
N ASN A 7 11.08 -0.70 -8.59
CA ASN A 7 11.03 -0.50 -10.02
C ASN A 7 9.57 -0.55 -10.49
N ILE A 8 9.14 0.45 -11.27
CA ILE A 8 7.77 0.48 -11.81
C ILE A 8 7.46 -0.75 -12.67
N LYS A 9 8.49 -1.32 -13.31
CA LYS A 9 8.35 -2.52 -14.17
C LYS A 9 7.98 -3.77 -13.39
N GLU A 10 8.24 -3.81 -12.09
CA GLU A 10 7.90 -4.95 -11.23
C GLU A 10 6.42 -4.92 -10.79
N ILE A 11 5.68 -3.86 -11.11
CA ILE A 11 4.28 -3.72 -10.73
C ILE A 11 3.41 -4.50 -11.73
N LEU A 12 2.73 -5.52 -11.23
CA LEU A 12 1.75 -6.31 -12.00
C LEU A 12 0.38 -5.64 -12.05
N ASN A 13 -0.07 -5.09 -10.93
CA ASN A 13 -1.37 -4.44 -10.86
C ASN A 13 -1.39 -3.32 -9.81
N VAL A 14 -2.24 -2.32 -10.07
CA VAL A 14 -2.55 -1.25 -9.14
C VAL A 14 -4.06 -1.07 -9.07
N ASP A 15 -4.63 -1.27 -7.89
CA ASP A 15 -6.05 -1.09 -7.63
C ASP A 15 -6.27 -0.01 -6.58
N LEU A 16 -7.48 0.54 -6.54
CA LEU A 16 -7.94 1.41 -5.46
C LEU A 16 -9.02 0.68 -4.67
N ILE A 17 -8.79 0.48 -3.37
CA ILE A 17 -9.73 -0.22 -2.49
C ILE A 17 -10.19 0.70 -1.36
N GLU A 18 -11.45 0.59 -0.96
CA GLU A 18 -12.02 1.42 0.12
C GLU A 18 -11.74 0.86 1.52
N THR A 19 -11.55 -0.47 1.61
CA THR A 19 -11.36 -1.18 2.86
C THR A 19 -10.03 -1.91 2.87
N LEU A 20 -9.31 -1.82 4.00
CA LEU A 20 -8.09 -2.57 4.22
C LEU A 20 -8.43 -4.02 4.63
N PRO A 21 -7.77 -5.05 4.08
CA PRO A 21 -7.86 -6.41 4.61
C PRO A 21 -7.47 -6.45 6.09
N ASN A 22 -8.00 -7.41 6.83
CA ASN A 22 -7.77 -7.48 8.27
C ASN A 22 -6.28 -7.68 8.58
N ILE A 23 -5.72 -6.86 9.46
CA ILE A 23 -4.35 -7.02 9.94
C ILE A 23 -4.33 -8.17 10.95
N LEU A 24 -3.70 -9.30 10.58
CA LEU A 24 -3.57 -10.47 11.44
C LEU A 24 -2.43 -10.29 12.44
N SER A 25 -1.28 -9.76 12.00
CA SER A 25 -0.14 -9.50 12.88
C SER A 25 0.82 -8.45 12.31
N LYS A 26 1.58 -7.83 13.21
CA LYS A 26 2.68 -6.90 12.88
C LYS A 26 4.00 -7.67 12.95
N SER A 27 4.72 -7.76 11.83
CA SER A 27 6.02 -8.46 11.79
C SER A 27 7.17 -7.49 12.11
N HIS A 28 7.34 -6.47 11.27
CA HIS A 28 8.41 -5.47 11.41
C HIS A 28 7.87 -4.11 10.98
N GLY A 29 7.31 -3.34 11.92
CA GLY A 29 6.70 -2.06 11.61
C GLY A 29 6.37 -1.19 12.82
N ILE A 30 6.04 0.06 12.53
CA ILE A 30 5.56 1.06 13.49
C ILE A 30 4.04 1.13 13.36
N SER A 31 3.36 1.13 14.50
CA SER A 31 1.90 1.25 14.60
C SER A 31 1.58 2.25 15.70
N ILE A 32 1.19 3.48 15.32
CA ILE A 32 0.88 4.56 16.26
C ILE A 32 -0.43 5.20 15.83
N GLY A 33 -1.48 5.03 16.65
CA GLY A 33 -2.83 5.43 16.28
C GLY A 33 -3.24 4.81 14.94
N ASN A 34 -3.59 5.65 13.96
CA ASN A 34 -4.02 5.25 12.61
C ASN A 34 -2.86 5.13 11.61
N VAL A 35 -1.61 5.25 12.07
CA VAL A 35 -0.43 5.17 11.21
C VAL A 35 0.19 3.80 11.33
N HIS A 36 0.21 3.04 10.23
CA HIS A 36 0.86 1.74 10.14
C HIS A 36 1.90 1.76 9.02
N LYS A 37 3.17 1.54 9.39
CA LYS A 37 4.32 1.58 8.48
C LYS A 37 5.23 0.38 8.67
N GLY A 38 5.51 -0.35 7.59
CA GLY A 38 6.40 -1.51 7.61
C GLY A 38 5.71 -2.80 7.17
N LEU A 39 6.23 -3.95 7.62
CA LEU A 39 5.76 -5.27 7.21
C LEU A 39 4.70 -5.82 8.17
N PHE A 40 3.55 -6.16 7.61
CA PHE A 40 2.39 -6.72 8.31
C PHE A 40 1.90 -7.97 7.60
N LYS A 41 1.24 -8.86 8.34
CA LYS A 41 0.49 -9.97 7.78
C LYS A 41 -0.99 -9.60 7.71
N LEU A 42 -1.55 -9.61 6.51
CA LEU A 42 -2.96 -9.35 6.24
C LEU A 42 -3.72 -10.64 5.98
N SER A 43 -5.03 -10.61 6.22
CA SER A 43 -5.94 -11.66 5.75
C SER A 43 -5.88 -11.75 4.23
N ASP A 44 -6.05 -12.96 3.70
CA ASP A 44 -6.23 -13.26 2.27
C ASP A 44 -5.00 -13.11 1.37
N ILE A 45 -4.14 -12.11 1.62
CA ILE A 45 -2.98 -11.77 0.76
C ILE A 45 -1.62 -12.01 1.44
N GLY A 46 -1.61 -12.33 2.73
CA GLY A 46 -0.39 -12.68 3.45
C GLY A 46 0.50 -11.49 3.81
N LEU A 47 1.81 -11.61 3.61
CA LEU A 47 2.76 -10.56 4.00
C LEU A 47 2.67 -9.36 3.05
N SER A 48 2.54 -8.17 3.62
CA SER A 48 2.35 -6.93 2.88
C SER A 48 3.06 -5.77 3.56
N LYS A 49 3.56 -4.83 2.77
CA LYS A 49 4.11 -3.56 3.26
C LYS A 49 2.99 -2.54 3.37
N LEU A 50 2.78 -2.00 4.55
CA LEU A 50 1.82 -0.92 4.79
C LEU A 50 2.56 0.40 4.88
N PHE A 51 2.01 1.42 4.22
CA PHE A 51 2.34 2.83 4.38
C PHE A 51 1.04 3.61 4.49
N ILE A 52 0.28 3.33 5.55
CA ILE A 52 -1.04 3.91 5.74
C ILE A 52 -1.01 4.91 6.90
N HIS A 53 -1.80 5.96 6.75
CA HIS A 53 -1.91 7.07 7.69
C HIS A 53 -3.34 7.26 8.24
N SER A 54 -4.29 6.47 7.74
CA SER A 54 -5.71 6.50 8.05
C SER A 54 -6.29 5.08 8.04
N ASN A 55 -7.27 4.85 8.90
CA ASN A 55 -8.08 3.62 8.96
C ASN A 55 -9.32 3.71 8.04
N LYS A 56 -9.42 4.79 7.28
CA LYS A 56 -10.44 5.02 6.27
C LYS A 56 -9.78 5.14 4.92
N GLY A 57 -10.38 4.46 3.94
CA GLY A 57 -9.98 4.51 2.55
C GLY A 57 -10.13 5.91 1.93
N PRO A 58 -9.71 6.03 0.66
CA PRO A 58 -9.22 4.94 -0.18
C PRO A 58 -7.77 4.54 0.13
N TYR A 59 -7.37 3.37 -0.38
CA TYR A 59 -6.02 2.81 -0.34
C TYR A 59 -5.56 2.44 -1.75
N VAL A 60 -4.31 2.76 -2.09
CA VAL A 60 -3.66 2.25 -3.29
C VAL A 60 -3.10 0.87 -2.96
N PHE A 61 -3.58 -0.14 -3.67
CA PHE A 61 -3.14 -1.52 -3.56
C PHE A 61 -2.21 -1.85 -4.74
N ILE A 62 -0.98 -2.23 -4.44
CA ILE A 62 0.04 -2.52 -5.46
C ILE A 62 0.46 -3.98 -5.31
N LYS A 63 0.34 -4.74 -6.40
CA LYS A 63 0.85 -6.11 -6.51
C LYS A 63 2.11 -6.13 -7.35
N PHE A 64 3.17 -6.74 -6.84
CA PHE A 64 4.43 -6.92 -7.55
C PHE A 64 4.58 -8.34 -8.13
N GLU A 65 5.48 -8.50 -9.10
CA GLU A 65 5.78 -9.78 -9.76
C GLU A 65 6.22 -10.89 -8.80
N ASN A 66 6.97 -10.52 -7.75
CA ASN A 66 7.44 -11.44 -6.71
C ASN A 66 6.36 -11.85 -5.69
N ASN A 67 5.08 -11.65 -6.01
CA ASN A 67 3.92 -11.93 -5.15
C ASN A 67 3.97 -11.19 -3.81
N THR A 68 4.63 -10.02 -3.77
CA THR A 68 4.55 -9.10 -2.63
C THR A 68 3.53 -8.01 -2.87
N TYR A 69 3.01 -7.47 -1.78
CA TYR A 69 1.97 -6.45 -1.79
C TYR A 69 2.43 -5.21 -1.05
N MET A 70 2.05 -4.05 -1.57
CA MET A 70 2.20 -2.77 -0.89
C MET A 70 0.87 -2.03 -0.87
N ILE A 71 0.51 -1.52 0.30
CA ILE A 71 -0.73 -0.76 0.49
C ILE A 71 -0.36 0.62 1.02
N ILE A 72 -0.78 1.65 0.29
CA ILE A 72 -0.45 3.04 0.58
C ILE A 72 -1.73 3.84 0.77
N ASN A 73 -1.74 4.67 1.81
CA ASN A 73 -2.76 5.67 2.05
C ASN A 73 -2.12 6.91 2.68
N PHE A 74 -2.57 8.08 2.26
CA PHE A 74 -2.16 9.35 2.86
C PHE A 74 -3.25 9.88 3.80
N ARG A 75 -2.86 10.79 4.70
CA ARG A 75 -3.83 11.53 5.53
C ARG A 75 -4.85 12.29 4.69
N ASN A 76 -4.43 12.82 3.54
CA ASN A 76 -5.28 13.49 2.58
C ASN A 76 -5.64 12.50 1.46
N THR A 77 -6.92 12.19 1.34
CA THR A 77 -7.51 11.32 0.32
C THR A 77 -7.13 11.73 -1.12
N ASN A 78 -7.04 13.04 -1.42
CA ASN A 78 -6.64 13.52 -2.74
C ASN A 78 -5.21 13.11 -3.11
N ASN A 79 -4.31 13.00 -2.12
CA ASN A 79 -2.95 12.52 -2.37
C ASN A 79 -2.94 11.03 -2.72
N THR A 80 -3.83 10.24 -2.12
CA THR A 80 -4.00 8.82 -2.46
C THR A 80 -4.47 8.66 -3.91
N TYR A 81 -5.51 9.39 -4.32
CA TYR A 81 -5.99 9.40 -5.71
C TYR A 81 -4.91 9.88 -6.69
N THR A 82 -4.15 10.92 -6.32
CA THR A 82 -3.08 11.46 -7.16
C THR A 82 -1.99 10.42 -7.40
N LEU A 83 -1.61 9.67 -6.35
CA LEU A 83 -0.65 8.56 -6.49
C LEU A 83 -1.20 7.48 -7.42
N PHE A 84 -2.44 7.04 -7.21
CA PHE A 84 -3.09 6.02 -8.02
C PHE A 84 -3.09 6.39 -9.51
N ASN A 85 -3.59 7.59 -9.84
CA ASN A 85 -3.65 8.09 -11.22
C ASN A 85 -2.26 8.20 -11.85
N ARG A 86 -1.25 8.57 -11.05
CA ARG A 86 0.13 8.65 -11.53
C ARG A 86 0.70 7.27 -11.86
N LEU A 87 0.47 6.26 -11.00
CA LEU A 87 0.92 4.89 -11.26
C LEU A 87 0.27 4.30 -12.51
N LEU A 88 -1.05 4.48 -12.68
CA LEU A 88 -1.76 4.01 -13.87
C LEU A 88 -1.19 4.59 -15.17
N ARG A 89 -0.79 5.87 -15.17
CA ARG A 89 -0.16 6.51 -16.34
C ARG A 89 1.19 5.91 -16.70
N TYR A 90 1.94 5.39 -15.74
CA TYR A 90 3.24 4.76 -16.00
C TYR A 90 3.13 3.30 -16.40
N ILE A 91 2.08 2.60 -15.95
CA ILE A 91 1.83 1.19 -16.28
C ILE A 91 1.20 1.06 -17.67
N ASN A 92 0.32 1.99 -18.04
CA ASN A 92 -0.38 1.97 -19.33
C ASN A 92 0.42 2.62 -20.49
N LYS A 93 1.70 2.93 -20.29
CA LYS A 93 2.57 3.59 -21.27
C LYS A 93 3.62 2.63 -21.79
#